data_AF-A0A8T5MZL0-F1
#
_entry.id   AF-A0A8T5MZL0-F1
#
_cell.length_a   1.000
_cell.length_b   1.000
_cell.length_c   1.000
_cell.angle_alpha   90.00
_cell.angle_beta   90.00
_cell.angle_gamma   90.00
#
_symmetry.space_group_name_H-M   'P 1'
#
loop_
_entity.id
_entity.type
_entity.pdbx_description
1 polymer ?
#
loop_
_entity_poly.entity_id
_entity_poly.type
_entity_poly.pdbx_seq_one_letter_code
_entity_poly.pdbx_strand_id
1 'polypeptide(L)'
;MVNAKKDSAKAKKILNHFGKNLDILLCHGPPKGYLDKVSGKYGAPKRFWGKHAGSKIILDYILKKQPRYVFCGHIHEGKGKTKIGKTEVYNVGVSGDYVLLDIN
;
A
#
# COMPACT_ATOMS: atom_id res chain seq x y z
N MET A 1 11.85 14.59 5.47
CA MET A 1 12.44 13.55 4.59
C MET A 1 13.33 12.53 5.32
N VAL A 2 14.04 12.90 6.40
CA VAL A 2 14.91 11.97 7.17
C VAL A 2 14.15 10.77 7.74
N ASN A 3 12.94 10.98 8.27
CA ASN A 3 12.14 9.90 8.87
C ASN A 3 11.66 8.86 7.83
N ALA A 4 11.23 9.30 6.64
CA ALA A 4 10.74 8.40 5.60
C ALA A 4 11.78 7.34 5.16
N LYS A 5 13.07 7.68 5.13
CA LYS A 5 14.15 6.72 4.84
C LYS A 5 14.33 5.71 5.97
N LYS A 6 14.27 6.15 7.23
CA LYS A 6 14.36 5.27 8.41
C LYS A 6 13.16 4.33 8.49
N ASP A 7 11.96 4.84 8.25
CA ASP A 7 10.73 4.06 8.27
C ASP A 7 10.74 2.99 7.17
N SER A 8 11.21 3.36 5.98
CA SER A 8 11.44 2.44 4.87
C SER A 8 12.41 1.32 5.24
N ALA A 9 13.56 1.65 5.84
CA ALA A 9 14.53 0.66 6.28
C ALA A 9 13.96 -0.28 7.36
N LYS A 10 13.21 0.27 8.32
CA LYS A 10 12.52 -0.50 9.37
C LYS A 10 11.49 -1.46 8.76
N ALA A 11 10.65 -0.98 7.85
CA ALA A 11 9.66 -1.80 7.16
C ALA A 11 10.32 -2.96 6.40
N LYS A 12 11.41 -2.69 5.67
CA LYS A 12 12.18 -3.74 4.97
C LYS A 12 12.72 -4.80 5.95
N LYS A 13 13.26 -4.37 7.10
CA LYS A 13 13.77 -5.28 8.13
C LYS A 13 12.64 -6.18 8.67
N ILE A 14 11.48 -5.61 8.99
CA ILE A 14 10.31 -6.35 9.47
C ILE A 14 9.85 -7.38 8.42
N LEU A 15 9.67 -6.94 7.18
CA LEU A 15 9.20 -7.78 6.08
C LEU A 15 10.14 -8.95 5.78
N ASN A 16 11.45 -8.81 6.02
CA ASN A 16 12.42 -9.89 5.83
C ASN A 16 12.20 -11.07 6.78
N HIS A 17 11.48 -10.89 7.89
CA HIS A 17 11.13 -11.99 8.79
C HIS A 17 10.01 -12.89 8.23
N PHE A 18 9.32 -12.46 7.16
CA PHE A 18 8.18 -13.18 6.60
C PHE A 18 8.52 -13.84 5.25
N GLY A 19 8.09 -15.09 5.12
CA GLY A 19 8.28 -15.94 3.94
C GLY A 19 7.25 -15.71 2.83
N LYS A 20 6.99 -16.75 2.03
CA LYS A 20 5.91 -16.76 1.03
C LYS A 20 4.54 -17.10 1.65
N ASN A 21 4.54 -17.69 2.85
CA ASN A 21 3.34 -18.08 3.58
C ASN A 21 2.84 -16.89 4.42
N LEU A 22 2.50 -15.79 3.76
CA LEU A 22 1.85 -14.66 4.40
C LEU A 22 0.50 -14.45 3.73
N ASP A 23 -0.59 -14.66 4.45
CA ASP A 23 -1.92 -14.46 3.89
C ASP A 23 -2.29 -12.98 3.79
N ILE A 24 -2.07 -12.22 4.86
CA ILE A 24 -2.51 -10.83 4.96
C ILE A 24 -1.33 -9.92 5.32
N LEU A 25 -1.08 -8.91 4.48
CA LEU A 25 -0.20 -7.79 4.80
C LEU A 25 -1.03 -6.52 5.02
N LEU A 26 -0.97 -5.94 6.21
CA LEU A 26 -1.54 -4.63 6.50
C LEU A 26 -0.41 -3.59 6.58
N CYS A 27 -0.52 -2.52 5.80
CA CYS A 27 0.45 -1.43 5.82
C CYS A 27 -0.24 -0.08 5.63
N HIS A 28 0.33 1.02 6.14
CA HIS A 28 -0.32 2.32 6.01
C HIS A 28 -0.34 2.83 4.55
N GLY A 29 0.82 2.83 3.88
CA GLY A 29 0.96 3.36 2.51
C GLY A 29 0.71 2.29 1.43
N PRO A 30 0.17 2.67 0.26
CA PRO A 30 -0.06 1.76 -0.85
C PRO A 30 1.25 1.34 -1.54
N PRO A 31 1.28 0.23 -2.29
CA PRO A 31 2.41 -0.12 -3.15
C PRO A 31 2.62 0.94 -4.23
N LYS A 32 3.88 1.27 -4.50
CA LYS A 32 4.23 2.28 -5.53
C LYS A 32 3.63 1.90 -6.89
N GLY A 33 2.94 2.84 -7.55
CA GLY A 33 2.33 2.64 -8.87
C GLY A 33 0.92 2.03 -8.84
N TYR A 34 0.40 1.66 -7.67
CA TYR A 34 -0.90 1.03 -7.50
C TYR A 34 -1.67 1.73 -6.39
N LEU A 35 -2.85 2.28 -6.70
CA LEU A 35 -3.72 2.95 -5.71
C LEU A 35 -3.01 4.08 -4.93
N ASP A 36 -1.99 4.71 -5.54
CA ASP A 36 -1.08 5.64 -4.88
C ASP A 36 -0.90 6.98 -5.62
N LYS A 37 -1.71 7.24 -6.65
CA LYS A 37 -1.66 8.49 -7.41
C LYS A 37 -2.37 9.59 -6.64
N VAL A 38 -1.64 10.66 -6.34
CA VAL A 38 -2.15 11.81 -5.59
C VAL A 38 -2.86 12.79 -6.52
N SER A 39 -3.96 13.37 -6.06
CA SER A 39 -4.67 14.46 -6.74
C SER A 39 -4.94 15.63 -5.79
N GLY A 40 -5.61 16.68 -6.27
CA GLY A 40 -6.07 17.78 -5.43
C GLY A 40 -7.35 17.50 -4.65
N LYS A 41 -8.05 16.39 -4.94
CA LYS A 41 -9.40 16.10 -4.43
C LYS A 41 -9.49 16.18 -2.91
N TYR A 42 -8.49 15.66 -2.19
CA TYR A 42 -8.48 15.66 -0.72
C TYR A 42 -7.47 16.65 -0.11
N GLY A 43 -7.18 17.75 -0.83
CA GLY A 43 -6.36 18.84 -0.29
C GLY A 43 -4.86 18.57 -0.24
N ALA A 44 -4.37 17.54 -0.95
CA ALA A 44 -2.93 17.29 -1.03
C ALA A 44 -2.20 18.50 -1.68
N PRO A 45 -0.96 18.82 -1.29
CA PRO A 45 -0.22 19.94 -1.89
C PRO A 45 0.01 19.75 -3.40
N LYS A 46 -0.15 20.81 -4.20
CA LYS A 46 0.01 20.80 -5.67
C LYS A 46 1.29 20.13 -6.17
N ARG A 47 2.41 20.26 -5.43
CA ARG A 47 3.70 19.61 -5.76
C ARG A 47 3.64 18.07 -5.83
N PHE A 48 2.60 17.45 -5.27
CA PHE A 48 2.37 16.00 -5.30
C PHE A 48 1.33 15.58 -6.34
N TRP A 49 0.57 16.49 -6.94
CA TRP A 49 -0.49 16.13 -7.87
C TRP A 49 0.08 15.37 -9.08
N GLY A 50 -0.62 14.29 -9.45
CA GLY A 50 -0.21 13.39 -10.53
C GLY A 50 0.95 12.47 -10.17
N LYS A 51 1.60 12.63 -9.01
CA LYS A 51 2.71 11.77 -8.58
C LYS A 51 2.19 10.53 -7.85
N HIS A 52 2.96 9.47 -8.00
CA HIS A 52 2.84 8.26 -7.22
C HIS A 52 3.53 8.44 -5.87
N ALA A 53 2.82 8.26 -4.76
CA ALA A 53 3.35 8.45 -3.40
C ALA A 53 3.51 7.14 -2.61
N GLY A 54 3.29 5.99 -3.26
CA GLY A 54 3.36 4.67 -2.63
C GLY A 54 4.77 4.18 -2.32
N SER A 55 4.84 3.08 -1.57
CA SER A 55 6.06 2.46 -1.11
C SER A 55 6.61 1.46 -2.12
N LYS A 56 7.85 1.68 -2.57
CA LYS A 56 8.58 0.71 -3.41
C LYS A 56 8.89 -0.58 -2.63
N ILE A 57 9.14 -0.49 -1.33
CA ILE A 57 9.47 -1.65 -0.49
C ILE A 57 8.27 -2.60 -0.38
N ILE A 58 7.06 -2.04 -0.24
CA ILE A 58 5.82 -2.85 -0.24
C ILE A 58 5.61 -3.49 -1.60
N LEU A 59 5.77 -2.74 -2.70
CA LEU A 59 5.67 -3.30 -4.05
C LEU A 59 6.67 -4.45 -4.26
N ASP A 60 7.95 -4.22 -3.95
CA ASP A 60 9.01 -5.22 -4.13
C ASP A 60 8.74 -6.48 -3.27
N TYR A 61 8.19 -6.31 -2.07
CA TYR A 61 7.77 -7.43 -1.22
C TYR A 61 6.61 -8.21 -1.84
N ILE A 62 5.56 -7.52 -2.31
CA ILE A 62 4.41 -8.15 -2.96
C ILE A 62 4.86 -8.95 -4.18
N LEU A 63 5.67 -8.37 -5.06
CA LEU A 63 6.18 -9.05 -6.25
C LEU A 63 6.99 -10.30 -5.90
N LYS A 64 7.79 -10.27 -4.83
CA LYS A 64 8.66 -11.39 -4.44
C LYS A 64 7.94 -12.49 -3.64
N LYS A 65 7.02 -12.10 -2.76
CA LYS A 65 6.43 -13.00 -1.75
C LYS A 65 4.98 -13.36 -2.03
N GLN A 66 4.27 -12.54 -2.83
CA GLN A 66 2.90 -12.77 -3.29
C GLN A 66 1.94 -13.12 -2.14
N PRO A 67 1.79 -12.26 -1.10
CA PRO A 67 0.79 -12.50 -0.07
C PRO A 67 -0.62 -12.57 -0.67
N ARG A 68 -1.56 -13.29 -0.05
CA ARG A 68 -2.92 -13.45 -0.61
C ARG A 68 -3.66 -12.10 -0.69
N TYR A 69 -3.57 -11.30 0.37
CA TYR A 69 -4.21 -10.01 0.51
C TYR A 69 -3.27 -8.93 1.05
N VAL A 70 -3.40 -7.71 0.54
CA VAL A 70 -2.74 -6.51 1.05
C VAL A 70 -3.79 -5.44 1.31
N PHE A 71 -3.77 -4.88 2.51
CA PHE A 71 -4.63 -3.76 2.88
C PHE A 71 -3.79 -2.53 3.17
N CYS A 72 -4.21 -1.38 2.63
CA CYS A 72 -3.53 -0.11 2.77
C CYS A 72 -4.49 1.08 2.81
N GLY A 73 -3.95 2.27 3.05
CA GLY A 73 -4.69 3.53 3.06
C GLY A 73 -3.80 4.69 2.58
N HIS A 74 -3.72 5.76 3.38
CA HIS A 74 -2.85 6.93 3.19
C HIS A 74 -3.18 7.84 1.99
N ILE A 75 -3.41 7.28 0.81
CA ILE A 75 -3.76 8.03 -0.40
C ILE A 75 -5.26 7.89 -0.60
N HIS A 76 -6.03 8.86 -0.09
CA HIS A 76 -7.50 8.81 -0.08
C HIS A 76 -8.10 8.74 -1.49
N GLU A 77 -7.45 9.39 -2.47
CA GLU A 77 -7.79 9.27 -3.90
C GLU A 77 -7.64 7.86 -4.45
N GLY A 78 -6.77 7.08 -3.83
CA GLY A 78 -6.44 5.73 -4.23
C GLY A 78 -7.41 4.67 -3.74
N LYS A 79 -8.49 5.03 -3.02
CA LYS A 79 -9.51 4.07 -2.56
C LYS A 79 -9.91 3.13 -3.70
N GLY A 80 -9.85 1.82 -3.45
CA GLY A 80 -10.25 0.83 -4.44
C GLY A 80 -9.54 -0.51 -4.26
N LYS A 81 -9.76 -1.39 -5.23
CA LYS A 81 -9.15 -2.72 -5.32
C LYS A 81 -8.31 -2.80 -6.59
N THR A 82 -7.16 -3.46 -6.51
CA THR A 82 -6.36 -3.85 -7.67
C THR A 82 -5.68 -5.19 -7.42
N LYS A 83 -4.91 -5.68 -8.40
CA LYS A 83 -4.17 -6.93 -8.31
C LYS A 83 -2.72 -6.72 -8.73
N ILE A 84 -1.79 -7.33 -7.99
CA ILE A 84 -0.36 -7.35 -8.32
C ILE A 84 0.07 -8.81 -8.39
N GLY A 85 0.10 -9.36 -9.60
CA GLY A 85 0.23 -10.81 -9.80
C GLY A 85 -0.98 -11.54 -9.23
N LYS A 86 -0.78 -12.38 -8.22
CA LYS A 86 -1.85 -13.12 -7.52
C LYS A 86 -2.42 -12.35 -6.32
N THR A 87 -1.66 -11.40 -5.77
CA THR A 87 -2.03 -10.63 -4.59
C THR A 87 -3.16 -9.66 -4.89
N GLU A 88 -4.23 -9.71 -4.10
CA GLU A 88 -5.25 -8.67 -4.12
C GLU A 88 -4.84 -7.52 -3.20
N VAL A 89 -4.92 -6.28 -3.70
CA VAL A 89 -4.56 -5.07 -2.96
C VAL A 89 -5.78 -4.19 -2.79
N TYR A 90 -6.06 -3.81 -1.56
CA TYR A 90 -7.16 -2.95 -1.18
C TYR A 90 -6.60 -1.69 -0.55
N ASN A 91 -6.92 -0.54 -1.14
CA ASN A 91 -6.82 0.74 -0.43
C ASN A 91 -8.20 1.04 0.15
N VAL A 92 -8.30 1.00 1.48
CA VAL A 92 -9.57 1.11 2.19
C VAL A 92 -10.11 2.53 2.25
N GLY A 93 -9.42 3.52 1.65
CA GLY A 93 -9.91 4.88 1.56
C GLY A 93 -9.73 5.67 2.86
N VAL A 94 -10.76 6.42 3.24
CA VAL A 94 -10.74 7.35 4.39
C VAL A 94 -12.04 7.24 5.20
N SER A 95 -11.95 7.55 6.50
CA SER A 95 -13.06 7.75 7.45
C SER A 95 -14.46 7.29 7.00
N GLY A 96 -14.90 6.15 7.51
CA GLY A 96 -16.22 5.56 7.20
C GLY A 96 -16.20 4.62 6.00
N ASP A 97 -15.15 4.67 5.18
CA ASP A 97 -14.91 3.65 4.18
C ASP A 97 -14.49 2.31 4.82
N TYR A 98 -15.02 1.21 4.28
CA TYR A 98 -14.66 -0.14 4.69
C TYR A 98 -14.70 -1.10 3.50
N VAL A 99 -14.04 -2.24 3.67
CA VAL A 99 -14.12 -3.39 2.76
C VAL A 99 -14.50 -4.61 3.61
N LEU A 100 -15.56 -5.29 3.22
CA LEU A 100 -15.87 -6.62 3.75
C LEU A 100 -15.20 -7.65 2.83
N LEU A 101 -14.30 -8.44 3.42
CA LEU A 101 -13.65 -9.55 2.74
C LEU A 101 -13.97 -10.83 3.49
N ASP A 102 -14.61 -11.75 2.79
CA ASP A 102 -14.75 -13.13 3.26
C ASP A 102 -13.49 -13.92 2.90
N ILE A 103 -12.94 -14.63 3.87
CA ILE A 103 -11.74 -15.45 3.71
C ILE A 103 -12.11 -16.92 3.89
N ASN A 104 -12.25 -17.62 2.77
CA ASN A 104 -12.26 -19.09 2.75
C ASN A 104 -10.97 -19.65 3.34
#